data_AF-A0A015SVJ5-F1
#
_entry.id   AF-A0A015SVJ5-F1
#
_cell.length_a   1.000
_cell.length_b   1.000
_cell.length_c   1.000
_cell.angle_alpha   90.00
_cell.angle_beta   90.00
_cell.angle_gamma   90.00
#
_symmetry.space_group_name_H-M   'P 1'
#
loop_
_entity.id
_entity.type
_entity.pdbx_description
1 polymer ?
#
loop_
_entity_poly.entity_id
_entity_poly.type
_entity_poly.pdbx_seq_one_letter_code
_entity_poly.pdbx_strand_id
1 'polypeptide(L)'
;PATIRIEQGTFAEGDNVFVDKLVFKKGDFEPLKSYPFTVVLGEKKKGPESYHEIIPQLIRDYQNHLDALWTERLRASAKVEINQEVLKTVNNH
;
A
#
# COMPACT_ATOMS: atom_id res chain seq x y z
N PRO A 1 7.92 -37.11 16.34
CA PRO A 1 8.58 -35.78 16.39
C PRO A 1 7.48 -34.71 16.46
N ALA A 2 7.62 -33.70 17.31
CA ALA A 2 6.64 -32.61 17.34
C ALA A 2 6.81 -31.74 16.07
N THR A 3 5.73 -31.53 15.33
CA THR A 3 5.73 -30.65 14.16
C THR A 3 5.47 -29.22 14.64
N ILE A 4 6.38 -28.30 14.34
CA ILE A 4 6.26 -26.88 14.67
C ILE A 4 6.11 -26.10 13.36
N ARG A 5 5.17 -25.17 13.31
CA ARG A 5 5.06 -24.18 12.21
C ARG A 5 5.55 -22.84 12.71
N ILE A 6 6.35 -22.17 11.90
CA ILE A 6 6.93 -20.86 12.21
C ILE A 6 6.62 -19.94 11.03
N GLU A 7 6.02 -18.80 11.33
CA GLU A 7 5.83 -17.70 10.39
C GLU A 7 6.56 -16.48 10.95
N GLN A 8 7.44 -15.88 10.15
CA GLN A 8 8.24 -14.73 10.54
C GLN A 8 8.13 -13.66 9.46
N GLY A 9 7.91 -12.41 9.88
CA GLY A 9 7.81 -11.28 8.97
C GLY A 9 7.24 -10.05 9.67
N THR A 10 7.06 -9.00 8.87
CA THR A 10 6.30 -7.81 9.26
C THR A 10 4.83 -8.05 8.91
N PHE A 11 3.94 -7.84 9.87
CA PHE A 11 2.50 -8.03 9.69
C PHE A 11 1.78 -6.71 9.95
N ALA A 12 0.95 -6.30 9.01
CA ALA A 12 -0.07 -5.27 9.19
C ALA A 12 -1.37 -5.89 9.72
N GLU A 13 -2.29 -5.04 10.18
CA GLU A 13 -3.63 -5.50 10.57
C GLU A 13 -4.33 -6.16 9.38
N GLY A 14 -4.82 -7.39 9.56
CA GLY A 14 -5.50 -8.18 8.52
C GLY A 14 -4.60 -9.16 7.77
N ASP A 15 -3.27 -9.08 7.92
CA ASP A 15 -2.35 -10.01 7.26
C ASP A 15 -2.35 -11.39 7.92
N ASN A 16 -2.58 -11.45 9.24
CA ASN A 16 -2.56 -12.70 9.99
C ASN A 16 -3.50 -12.64 11.19
N VAL A 17 -4.52 -13.52 11.17
CA VAL A 17 -5.56 -13.58 12.20
C VAL A 17 -5.03 -13.85 13.62
N PHE A 18 -3.92 -14.57 13.76
CA PHE A 18 -3.29 -14.84 15.04
C PHE A 18 -2.57 -13.61 15.58
N VAL A 19 -1.85 -12.89 14.70
CA VAL A 19 -1.19 -11.62 15.05
C VAL A 19 -2.22 -10.54 15.35
N ASP A 20 -3.32 -10.49 14.58
CA ASP A 20 -4.43 -9.58 14.81
C ASP A 20 -5.05 -9.76 16.19
N LYS A 21 -5.32 -11.01 16.59
CA LYS A 21 -5.86 -11.30 17.91
C LYS A 21 -4.87 -11.01 19.03
N LEU A 22 -3.64 -11.50 18.91
CA LEU A 22 -2.65 -11.52 20.01
C LEU A 22 -1.92 -10.18 20.18
N VAL A 23 -1.65 -9.46 19.08
CA VAL A 23 -0.87 -8.20 19.08
C VAL A 23 -1.77 -6.99 18.84
N PHE A 24 -2.66 -7.04 17.84
CA PHE A 24 -3.57 -5.93 17.53
C PHE A 24 -4.84 -5.91 18.39
N LYS A 25 -5.15 -7.00 19.10
CA LYS A 25 -6.36 -7.20 19.92
C LYS A 25 -7.65 -7.03 19.09
N LYS A 26 -7.62 -7.39 17.82
CA LYS A 26 -8.74 -7.32 16.88
C LYS A 26 -9.11 -8.72 16.38
N GLY A 27 -10.40 -8.92 16.13
CA GLY A 27 -10.94 -10.18 15.62
C GLY A 27 -10.94 -11.34 16.63
N ASP A 28 -11.19 -12.52 16.12
CA ASP A 28 -11.14 -13.83 16.78
C ASP A 28 -10.54 -14.85 15.81
N PHE A 29 -9.90 -15.90 16.33
CA PHE A 29 -9.42 -17.02 15.52
C PHE A 29 -9.85 -18.34 16.16
N GLU A 30 -10.15 -19.33 15.33
CA GLU A 30 -10.43 -20.68 15.77
C GLU A 30 -9.11 -21.43 16.04
N PRO A 31 -8.93 -22.02 17.24
CA PRO A 31 -7.74 -22.81 17.54
C PRO A 31 -7.57 -23.96 16.56
N LEU A 32 -6.39 -24.07 15.94
CA LEU A 32 -6.08 -25.18 15.05
C LEU A 32 -5.94 -26.46 15.88
N LYS A 33 -6.79 -27.46 15.63
CA LYS A 33 -6.76 -28.76 16.34
C LYS A 33 -5.39 -29.46 16.27
N SER A 34 -4.63 -29.23 15.19
CA SER A 34 -3.28 -29.78 15.00
C SER A 34 -2.17 -28.94 15.64
N TYR A 35 -2.45 -27.68 16.00
CA TYR A 35 -1.50 -26.73 16.60
C TYR A 35 -2.21 -25.96 17.74
N PRO A 36 -2.41 -26.59 18.91
CA PRO A 36 -3.23 -26.03 19.99
C PRO A 36 -2.61 -24.83 20.71
N PHE A 37 -1.31 -24.57 20.49
CA PHE A 37 -0.61 -23.42 21.08
C PHE A 37 -0.08 -22.52 19.97
N THR A 38 -0.42 -21.24 20.05
CA THR A 38 0.11 -20.19 19.19
C THR A 38 0.79 -19.15 20.06
N VAL A 39 2.07 -18.90 19.83
CA VAL A 39 2.84 -17.88 20.52
C VAL A 39 3.31 -16.87 19.49
N VAL A 40 3.17 -15.58 19.81
CA VAL A 40 3.69 -14.49 18.99
C VAL A 40 4.79 -13.80 19.79
N LEU A 41 5.95 -13.64 19.17
CA LEU A 41 7.10 -12.92 19.71
C LEU A 41 7.45 -11.80 18.74
N GLY A 42 7.38 -10.55 19.21
CA GLY A 42 7.68 -9.38 18.38
C GLY A 42 7.27 -8.08 19.05
N GLU A 43 7.60 -6.98 18.40
CA GLU A 43 7.28 -5.63 18.88
C GLU A 43 6.20 -4.98 18.01
N LYS A 44 5.15 -4.47 18.65
CA LYS A 44 4.14 -3.66 17.96
C LYS A 44 4.68 -2.25 17.72
N LYS A 45 5.13 -1.95 16.50
CA LYS A 45 5.45 -0.58 16.08
C LYS A 45 4.16 0.15 15.71
N LYS A 46 3.88 1.30 16.34
CA LYS A 46 2.69 2.13 16.05
C LYS A 46 2.92 3.14 14.91
N GLY A 47 4.15 3.24 14.45
CA GLY A 47 4.60 4.17 13.45
C GLY A 47 6.12 4.06 13.29
N PRO A 48 6.69 4.86 12.39
CA PRO A 48 8.14 4.94 12.23
C PRO A 48 8.80 5.38 13.54
N GLU A 49 9.93 4.78 13.88
CA GLU A 49 10.67 5.14 15.09
C GLU A 49 11.36 6.49 14.91
N SER A 50 11.75 6.80 13.68
CA SER A 50 12.38 8.07 13.32
C SER A 50 11.68 8.75 12.15
N TYR A 51 11.69 10.08 12.17
CA TYR A 51 11.25 10.87 11.02
C TYR A 51 12.08 10.56 9.75
N HIS A 52 13.31 10.02 9.90
CA HIS A 52 14.12 9.63 8.74
C HIS A 52 13.48 8.50 7.91
N GLU A 53 12.68 7.63 8.52
CA GLU A 53 12.00 6.53 7.82
C GLU A 53 10.93 7.04 6.86
N ILE A 54 10.32 8.19 7.17
CA ILE A 54 9.30 8.82 6.31
C ILE A 54 9.90 9.74 5.25
N ILE A 55 11.17 10.16 5.36
CA ILE A 55 11.79 11.09 4.40
C ILE A 55 11.67 10.59 2.95
N PRO A 56 11.99 9.32 2.61
CA PRO A 56 11.89 8.85 1.23
C PRO A 56 10.45 8.86 0.69
N GLN A 57 9.47 8.55 1.56
CA GLN A 57 8.06 8.60 1.19
C GLN A 57 7.58 10.05 1.02
N LEU A 58 7.94 10.93 1.95
CA LEU A 58 7.61 12.34 1.93
C LEU A 58 8.15 13.03 0.67
N ILE A 59 9.40 12.75 0.30
CA ILE A 59 10.01 13.28 -0.93
C ILE A 59 9.21 12.85 -2.16
N ARG A 60 8.85 11.56 -2.23
CA ARG A 60 8.07 11.00 -3.34
C ARG A 60 6.69 11.66 -3.45
N ASP A 61 5.99 11.78 -2.33
CA ASP A 61 4.66 12.39 -2.29
C ASP A 61 4.71 13.87 -2.68
N TYR A 62 5.74 14.58 -2.23
CA TYR A 62 5.98 15.97 -2.60
C TYR A 62 6.31 16.14 -4.08
N GLN A 63 7.15 15.27 -4.65
CA GLN A 63 7.45 15.25 -6.08
C GLN A 63 6.19 15.01 -6.93
N ASN A 64 5.39 14.01 -6.57
CA ASN A 64 4.13 13.71 -7.24
C ASN A 64 3.17 14.90 -7.23
N HIS A 65 3.10 15.63 -6.11
CA HIS A 65 2.28 16.83 -5.99
C HIS A 65 2.75 17.94 -6.94
N LEU A 66 4.07 18.18 -7.01
CA LEU A 66 4.64 19.18 -7.93
C LEU A 66 4.45 18.78 -9.41
N ASP A 67 4.60 17.51 -9.74
CA ASP A 67 4.39 17.00 -11.10
C ASP A 67 2.93 17.12 -11.55
N ALA A 68 1.98 16.90 -10.64
CA ALA A 68 0.56 17.11 -10.91
C ALA A 68 0.27 18.58 -11.22
N LEU A 69 0.76 19.50 -10.38
CA LEU A 69 0.62 20.95 -10.60
C LEU A 69 1.27 21.39 -11.90
N TRP A 70 2.45 20.85 -12.21
CA TRP A 70 3.16 21.13 -13.45
C TRP A 70 2.34 20.68 -14.68
N THR A 71 1.79 19.47 -14.63
CA THR A 71 0.96 18.91 -15.70
C THR A 71 -0.31 19.73 -15.91
N GLU A 72 -0.99 20.14 -14.84
CA GLU A 72 -2.16 21.02 -14.92
C GLU A 72 -1.81 22.36 -15.57
N ARG A 73 -0.69 22.97 -15.15
CA ARG A 73 -0.21 24.22 -15.75
C ARG A 73 0.08 24.08 -17.24
N LEU A 74 0.73 22.98 -17.64
CA LEU A 74 1.00 22.70 -19.05
C LEU A 74 -0.28 22.50 -19.86
N ARG A 75 -1.27 21.78 -19.33
CA ARG A 75 -2.57 21.62 -19.98
C ARG A 75 -3.32 22.96 -20.12
N ALA A 76 -3.19 23.85 -19.15
CA ALA A 76 -3.81 25.17 -19.19
C ALA A 76 -3.10 26.12 -20.17
N SER A 77 -1.77 26.04 -20.30
CA SER A 77 -1.00 26.91 -21.18
C SER A 77 -0.96 26.44 -22.64
N ALA A 78 -1.03 25.13 -22.87
CA ALA A 78 -1.09 24.57 -24.21
C ALA A 78 -2.54 24.59 -24.72
N LYS A 79 -2.88 25.58 -25.54
CA LYS A 79 -4.15 25.58 -26.28
C LYS A 79 -4.14 24.43 -27.28
N VAL A 80 -4.75 23.30 -26.93
CA VAL A 80 -4.92 22.16 -27.83
C VAL A 80 -6.17 22.40 -28.69
N GLU A 81 -5.98 22.82 -29.93
CA GLU A 81 -7.04 22.85 -30.94
C GLU A 81 -7.07 21.50 -31.67
N ILE A 82 -8.09 20.69 -31.39
CA ILE A 82 -8.32 19.43 -32.12
C ILE A 82 -9.05 19.78 -33.42
N ASN A 83 -8.34 19.74 -34.54
CA ASN A 83 -8.97 19.91 -35.85
C ASN A 83 -9.76 18.65 -36.22
N GLN A 84 -11.06 18.65 -35.93
CA GLN A 84 -11.93 17.51 -36.17
C GLN A 84 -12.25 17.26 -37.66
N GLU A 85 -11.91 18.19 -38.56
CA GLU A 85 -12.19 18.03 -39.99
C GLU A 85 -11.32 16.93 -40.62
N VAL A 86 -10.05 16.81 -40.21
CA VAL A 86 -9.15 15.75 -40.70
C VAL A 86 -9.48 14.36 -40.15
N LEU A 87 -10.16 14.26 -38.99
CA LEU A 87 -10.54 12.98 -38.40
C LEU A 87 -11.70 12.30 -39.16
N LYS A 88 -12.53 13.08 -39.88
CA LYS A 88 -13.63 12.54 -40.70
C LYS A 88 -13.14 11.92 -42.01
N THR A 89 -12.01 12.37 -42.53
CA THR A 89 -11.48 11.93 -43.83
C THR A 89 -10.82 10.56 -43.78
N VAL A 90 -10.35 10.14 -42.60
CA VAL A 90 -9.67 8.84 -42.40
C VAL A 90 -10.60 7.72 -41.95
N ASN A 91 -11.86 8.00 -41.59
CA ASN A 91 -12.81 6.98 -41.11
C ASN A 91 -13.72 6.42 -42.23
N ASN A 92 -13.25 6.44 -43.47
CA ASN A 92 -13.90 5.78 -44.62
C ASN A 92 -13.28 4.40 -44.85
N HIS A 93 -13.55 3.44 -43.96
CA HIS A 93 -13.29 2.02 -44.19
C HIS A 93 -14.35 1.15 -43.53
#